data_AF-A0A2E6SGY0-F1
#
_entry.id   AF-A0A2E6SGY0-F1
#
_cell.length_a   1.000
_cell.length_b   1.000
_cell.length_c   1.000
_cell.angle_alpha   90.00
_cell.angle_beta   90.00
_cell.angle_gamma   90.00
#
_symmetry.space_group_name_H-M   'P 1'
#
loop_
_entity.id
_entity.type
_entity.pdbx_description
1 polymer ?
#
loop_
_entity_poly.entity_id
_entity_poly.type
_entity_poly.pdbx_seq_one_letter_code
_entity_poly.pdbx_strand_id
1 'polypeptide(L)'
;MLPLVFISLLYGTETLESERLKKNIGAVHYFKYWNPYRRLLDLQGDAQTFYGQNYYQVKYNRDGRIKTVTRFGPDRLEQETYYFLWSKSGLRSEYKVEFHTEGKAQRLDKFLYADQLSYIRPGWIADVKSRRDGRPFEVSFSDKLGFTYFYYHFNYSTHRDEKMLVEVVESSYFDSAGRFVGRHLLFWEDGDHLKMIQYFNTDNEIVLTKEFLHNPIDKETTRILSDSTGTEQERKIIPLMQPDKYAYKLEWTGREIIQPVLSDTETLEIAMEFYKKTEFALGEANEKVKESKRKLQEAKKRASDAEKILLKAKRRAEDTKRFKLAMDKAEEDVANAIESMLTAEKEAKNARLKAEAASIAAETLKKAVDFERYGKKEAQLALKAAKKAQREAKKKEKEAARLKEKAIRDSLDLGDKSFITFSYSTPFFIEQSLQNHITKPGYTVGLGRRDFFRVKQIDINLGLEMNYYDFQIDTTSENFQTLSYFLIAQLDPKFSWYWIPKNMEMGLKVGAGLVSPGYGFTAGYSAVFNLLPTPLTIGMVTQFNWVANITSNIQSTNWSSIGLVFGFNFEDKLPSIF
;
A
#
# COMPACT_ATOMS: atom_id res chain seq x y z
N MET A 1 -21.06 -56.09 -22.73
CA MET A 1 -20.70 -54.68 -23.01
C MET A 1 -20.65 -53.96 -21.67
N LEU A 2 -19.46 -53.79 -21.09
CA LEU A 2 -19.23 -53.05 -19.84
C LEU A 2 -18.74 -51.64 -20.20
N PRO A 3 -19.19 -50.56 -19.55
CA PRO A 3 -18.52 -49.28 -19.66
C PRO A 3 -17.39 -49.20 -18.63
N LEU A 4 -16.15 -49.04 -19.12
CA LEU A 4 -15.01 -48.59 -18.33
C LEU A 4 -15.23 -47.12 -17.95
N VAL A 5 -15.32 -46.82 -16.66
CA VAL A 5 -15.15 -45.46 -16.15
C VAL A 5 -13.69 -45.29 -15.77
N PHE A 6 -12.97 -44.43 -16.50
CA PHE A 6 -11.65 -43.95 -16.13
C PHE A 6 -11.77 -43.10 -14.85
N ILE A 7 -11.32 -43.64 -13.72
CA ILE A 7 -11.05 -42.86 -12.52
C ILE A 7 -9.67 -42.24 -12.69
N SER A 8 -9.61 -40.97 -13.09
CA SER A 8 -8.42 -40.15 -12.93
C SER A 8 -8.22 -39.89 -11.43
N LEU A 9 -7.28 -40.62 -10.82
CA LEU A 9 -6.73 -40.29 -9.52
C LEU A 9 -6.02 -38.94 -9.59
N LEU A 10 -6.73 -37.87 -9.19
CA LEU A 10 -6.10 -36.66 -8.67
C LEU A 10 -5.45 -37.02 -7.33
N TYR A 11 -4.22 -37.56 -7.38
CA TYR A 11 -3.36 -37.56 -6.20
C TYR A 11 -3.03 -36.11 -5.88
N GLY A 12 -3.54 -35.65 -4.73
CA GLY A 12 -3.42 -34.28 -4.27
C GLY A 12 -1.96 -33.82 -4.17
N THR A 13 -1.72 -32.62 -4.69
CA THR A 13 -0.50 -31.84 -4.43
C THR A 13 -0.35 -31.43 -2.96
N GLU A 14 -1.40 -31.59 -2.14
CA GLU A 14 -1.39 -31.26 -0.71
C GLU A 14 -0.48 -32.17 0.14
N THR A 15 -0.28 -33.44 -0.26
CA THR A 15 0.56 -34.36 0.53
C THR A 15 2.05 -34.03 0.42
N LEU A 16 2.53 -33.68 -0.78
CA LEU A 16 3.93 -33.29 -1.05
C LEU A 16 4.33 -31.95 -0.41
N GLU A 17 3.42 -30.96 -0.36
CA GLU A 17 3.67 -29.71 0.38
C GLU A 17 3.67 -29.96 1.89
N SER A 18 2.74 -30.78 2.41
CA SER A 18 2.70 -31.10 3.84
C SER A 18 3.92 -31.89 4.32
N GLU A 19 4.49 -32.77 3.49
CA GLU A 19 5.72 -33.51 3.78
C GLU A 19 6.98 -32.63 3.67
N ARG A 20 7.03 -31.71 2.68
CA ARG A 20 8.09 -30.69 2.62
C ARG A 20 8.06 -29.73 3.81
N LEU A 21 6.87 -29.30 4.24
CA LEU A 21 6.70 -28.42 5.40
C LEU A 21 7.10 -29.11 6.71
N LYS A 22 6.79 -30.40 6.89
CA LYS A 22 7.23 -31.18 8.06
C LYS A 22 8.76 -31.37 8.11
N LYS A 23 9.45 -31.38 6.97
CA LYS A 23 10.91 -31.56 6.89
C LYS A 23 11.74 -30.32 7.27
N ASN A 24 11.12 -29.13 7.31
CA ASN A 24 11.81 -27.86 7.53
C ASN A 24 11.69 -27.29 8.96
N ILE A 25 10.98 -27.98 9.87
CA ILE A 25 10.79 -27.52 11.24
C ILE A 25 12.12 -27.69 12.01
N GLY A 26 12.82 -26.58 12.23
CA GLY A 26 14.13 -26.54 12.89
C GLY A 26 15.34 -26.66 11.97
N ALA A 27 15.13 -26.87 10.66
CA ALA A 27 16.20 -26.85 9.67
C ALA A 27 16.76 -25.43 9.52
N VAL A 28 18.09 -25.35 9.44
CA VAL A 28 18.83 -24.11 9.25
C VAL A 28 19.22 -24.01 7.78
N HIS A 29 18.90 -22.87 7.16
CA HIS A 29 19.21 -22.61 5.76
C HIS A 29 20.06 -21.34 5.64
N TYR A 30 20.93 -21.27 4.63
CA TYR A 30 21.79 -20.11 4.39
C TYR A 30 21.51 -19.48 3.04
N PHE A 31 21.55 -18.15 3.02
CA PHE A 31 21.22 -17.33 1.84
C PHE A 31 22.23 -16.21 1.68
N LYS A 32 22.47 -15.82 0.42
CA LYS A 32 23.34 -14.68 0.12
C LYS A 32 22.62 -13.34 0.26
N TYR A 33 21.31 -13.32 0.07
CA TYR A 33 20.52 -12.11 0.03
C TYR A 33 19.32 -12.19 0.98
N TRP A 34 19.02 -11.06 1.62
CA TRP A 34 17.91 -10.88 2.53
C TRP A 34 17.32 -9.48 2.35
N ASN A 35 16.02 -9.41 2.09
CA ASN A 35 15.24 -8.17 2.13
C ASN A 35 14.31 -8.20 3.34
N PRO A 36 14.58 -7.41 4.39
CA PRO A 36 13.71 -7.39 5.56
C PRO A 36 12.32 -6.90 5.21
N TYR A 37 12.15 -5.86 4.40
CA TYR A 37 10.84 -5.25 4.19
C TYR A 37 9.85 -6.18 3.47
N ARG A 38 10.33 -6.98 2.51
CA ARG A 38 9.53 -7.96 1.77
C ARG A 38 9.57 -9.37 2.36
N ARG A 39 10.41 -9.61 3.38
CA ARG A 39 10.70 -10.94 3.94
C ARG A 39 11.19 -11.94 2.88
N LEU A 40 11.96 -11.46 1.91
CA LEU A 40 12.44 -12.24 0.79
C LEU A 40 13.88 -12.68 1.01
N LEU A 41 14.12 -13.96 0.74
CA LEU A 41 15.42 -14.59 0.77
C LEU A 41 15.74 -15.05 -0.64
N ASP A 42 17.00 -14.93 -1.05
CA ASP A 42 17.44 -15.35 -2.37
C ASP A 42 18.87 -15.89 -2.31
N LEU A 43 19.23 -16.67 -3.34
CA LEU A 43 20.53 -17.32 -3.49
C LEU A 43 20.85 -18.24 -2.30
N GLN A 44 20.05 -19.32 -2.18
CA GLN A 44 20.26 -20.35 -1.17
C GLN A 44 21.54 -21.16 -1.46
N GLY A 45 22.29 -21.50 -0.41
CA GLY A 45 23.46 -22.35 -0.51
C GLY A 45 23.92 -22.84 0.86
N ASP A 46 25.06 -23.53 0.90
CA ASP A 46 25.71 -23.91 2.15
C ASP A 46 26.48 -22.73 2.74
N ALA A 47 26.57 -22.64 4.07
CA ALA A 47 27.28 -21.53 4.74
C ALA A 47 28.70 -21.32 4.21
N GLN A 48 29.41 -22.41 3.92
CA GLN A 48 30.80 -22.42 3.47
C GLN A 48 31.01 -21.69 2.14
N THR A 49 30.02 -21.72 1.25
CA THR A 49 30.13 -21.05 -0.07
C THR A 49 30.09 -19.54 0.04
N PHE A 50 29.67 -19.00 1.20
CA PHE A 50 29.55 -17.57 1.44
C PHE A 50 30.61 -16.99 2.38
N TYR A 51 31.53 -17.81 2.91
CA TYR A 51 32.57 -17.34 3.80
C TYR A 51 33.43 -16.24 3.17
N GLY A 52 33.88 -15.28 4.00
CA GLY A 52 34.58 -14.08 3.54
C GLY A 52 33.67 -12.99 2.99
N GLN A 53 32.34 -13.16 3.07
CA GLN A 53 31.36 -12.18 2.63
C GLN A 53 30.16 -12.12 3.59
N ASN A 54 29.27 -11.14 3.45
CA ASN A 54 28.01 -11.13 4.21
C ASN A 54 27.09 -12.27 3.75
N TYR A 55 26.45 -12.96 4.69
CA TYR A 55 25.43 -13.98 4.42
C TYR A 55 24.41 -14.07 5.54
N TYR A 56 23.32 -14.80 5.32
CA TYR A 56 22.17 -14.84 6.21
C TYR A 56 21.80 -16.28 6.56
N GLN A 57 21.66 -16.56 7.85
CA GLN A 57 21.16 -17.82 8.38
C GLN A 57 19.69 -17.68 8.76
N VAL A 58 18.86 -18.63 8.32
CA VAL A 58 17.40 -18.57 8.49
C VAL A 58 16.91 -19.78 9.25
N LYS A 59 15.99 -19.55 10.19
CA LYS A 59 15.22 -20.60 10.87
C LYS A 59 13.74 -20.37 10.65
N TYR A 60 12.99 -21.43 10.41
CA TYR A 60 11.55 -21.39 10.19
C TYR A 60 10.78 -21.83 11.45
N ASN A 61 9.55 -21.35 11.60
CA ASN A 61 8.62 -21.80 12.64
C ASN A 61 7.93 -23.11 12.22
N ARG A 62 7.04 -23.64 13.07
CA ARG A 62 6.29 -24.88 12.79
C ARG A 62 5.37 -24.78 11.58
N ASP A 63 4.96 -23.57 11.22
CA ASP A 63 4.08 -23.28 10.07
C ASP A 63 4.88 -22.99 8.78
N GLY A 64 6.20 -23.24 8.78
CA GLY A 64 7.08 -22.98 7.63
C GLY A 64 7.37 -21.51 7.34
N ARG A 65 7.05 -20.59 8.26
CA ARG A 65 7.30 -19.14 8.12
C ARG A 65 8.64 -18.75 8.75
N ILE A 66 9.28 -17.71 8.22
CA ILE A 66 10.56 -17.22 8.73
C ILE A 66 10.41 -16.83 10.21
N LYS A 67 11.15 -17.48 11.10
CA LYS A 67 11.15 -17.18 12.55
C LYS A 67 12.28 -16.21 12.90
N THR A 68 13.48 -16.51 12.42
CA THR A 68 14.66 -15.68 12.64
C THR A 68 15.53 -15.63 11.41
N VAL A 69 16.17 -14.48 11.18
CA VAL A 69 17.24 -14.30 10.19
C VAL A 69 18.43 -13.68 10.90
N THR A 70 19.57 -14.37 10.95
CA THR A 70 20.82 -13.83 11.50
C THR A 70 21.75 -13.45 10.35
N ARG A 71 22.23 -12.22 10.34
CA ARG A 71 23.28 -11.79 9.42
C ARG A 71 24.65 -12.11 10.01
N PHE A 72 25.49 -12.70 9.17
CA PHE A 72 26.90 -12.95 9.46
C PHE A 72 27.76 -12.01 8.62
N GLY A 73 28.80 -11.46 9.25
CA GLY A 73 29.82 -10.67 8.59
C GLY A 73 30.83 -11.53 7.82
N PRO A 74 31.77 -10.91 7.08
CA PRO A 74 32.85 -11.61 6.40
C PRO A 74 33.75 -12.42 7.36
N ASP A 75 33.83 -11.96 8.61
CA ASP A 75 34.52 -12.57 9.75
C ASP A 75 33.78 -13.79 10.33
N ARG A 76 32.56 -14.06 9.86
CA ARG A 76 31.63 -15.09 10.36
C ARG A 76 31.12 -14.81 11.78
N LEU A 77 31.23 -13.57 12.26
CA LEU A 77 30.59 -13.16 13.49
C LEU A 77 29.14 -12.75 13.21
N GLU A 78 28.26 -13.08 14.15
CA GLU A 78 26.88 -12.62 14.14
C GLU A 78 26.86 -11.09 14.28
N GLN A 79 26.12 -10.42 13.41
CA GLN A 79 26.03 -8.96 13.37
C GLN A 79 24.70 -8.49 13.94
N GLU A 80 23.61 -8.98 13.36
CA GLU A 80 22.26 -8.73 13.85
C GLU A 80 21.34 -9.91 13.58
N THR A 81 20.38 -10.13 14.48
CA THR A 81 19.32 -11.14 14.32
C THR A 81 17.96 -10.50 14.28
N TYR A 82 17.24 -10.75 13.20
CA TYR A 82 15.85 -10.37 13.00
C TYR A 82 14.95 -11.45 13.59
N TYR A 83 14.04 -11.08 14.49
CA TYR A 83 13.05 -11.94 15.11
C TYR A 83 11.65 -11.57 14.61
N PHE A 84 10.94 -12.53 14.02
CA PHE A 84 9.64 -12.31 13.41
C PHE A 84 8.50 -12.83 14.28
N LEU A 85 7.48 -11.98 14.45
CA LEU A 85 6.21 -12.30 15.10
C LEU A 85 5.12 -12.24 14.05
N TRP A 86 4.64 -13.42 13.64
CA TRP A 86 3.57 -13.55 12.65
C TRP A 86 2.19 -13.52 13.30
N SER A 87 1.24 -12.86 12.66
CA SER A 87 -0.18 -13.01 13.00
C SER A 87 -0.63 -14.47 12.82
N LYS A 88 -1.70 -14.88 13.51
CA LYS A 88 -2.29 -16.21 13.31
C LYS A 88 -2.57 -16.51 11.83
N SER A 89 -3.04 -15.50 11.09
CA SER A 89 -3.29 -15.59 9.64
C SER A 89 -2.03 -15.66 8.77
N GLY A 90 -0.87 -15.23 9.26
CA GLY A 90 0.37 -15.13 8.48
C GLY A 90 0.47 -13.94 7.54
N LEU A 91 -0.58 -13.11 7.48
CA LEU A 91 -0.64 -11.96 6.58
C LEU A 91 0.15 -10.74 7.09
N ARG A 92 0.49 -10.71 8.38
CA ARG A 92 1.27 -9.63 8.99
C ARG A 92 2.43 -10.20 9.80
N SER A 93 3.58 -9.54 9.71
CA SER A 93 4.73 -9.79 10.57
C SER A 93 5.23 -8.48 11.18
N GLU A 94 5.27 -8.44 12.50
CA GLU A 94 6.10 -7.49 13.23
C GLU A 94 7.47 -8.10 13.46
N TYR A 95 8.48 -7.26 13.68
CA TYR A 95 9.82 -7.78 13.90
C TYR A 95 10.66 -6.89 14.79
N LYS A 96 11.59 -7.55 15.48
CA LYS A 96 12.61 -6.92 16.29
C LYS A 96 13.98 -7.31 15.78
N VAL A 97 14.97 -6.44 15.94
CA VAL A 97 16.35 -6.73 15.54
C VAL A 97 17.24 -6.63 16.78
N GLU A 98 17.85 -7.74 17.19
CA GLU A 98 18.90 -7.73 18.21
C GLU A 98 20.26 -7.50 17.54
N PHE A 99 21.04 -6.55 18.06
CA PHE A 99 22.39 -6.29 17.60
C PHE A 99 23.41 -7.08 18.42
N HIS A 100 24.34 -7.75 17.76
CA HIS A 100 25.39 -8.52 18.41
C HIS A 100 26.73 -7.79 18.44
N THR A 101 26.89 -6.79 17.56
CA THR A 101 28.10 -5.96 17.43
C THR A 101 27.74 -4.48 17.52
N GLU A 102 28.67 -3.66 18.03
CA GLU A 102 28.50 -2.21 18.05
C GLU A 102 28.57 -1.60 16.65
N GLY A 103 28.00 -0.40 16.47
CA GLY A 103 28.20 0.44 15.29
C GLY A 103 26.99 1.34 15.01
N LYS A 104 26.52 1.41 13.76
CA LYS A 104 25.46 2.34 13.33
C LYS A 104 24.21 1.65 12.81
N ALA A 105 23.04 2.25 13.06
CA ALA A 105 21.73 1.85 12.56
C ALA A 105 21.65 1.79 11.02
N GLN A 106 22.49 2.55 10.32
CA GLN A 106 22.65 2.49 8.85
C GLN A 106 22.97 1.09 8.30
N ARG A 107 23.42 0.15 9.15
CA ARG A 107 23.61 -1.24 8.72
C ARG A 107 22.30 -1.95 8.36
N LEU A 108 21.18 -1.50 8.93
CA LEU A 108 19.83 -2.00 8.62
C LEU A 108 19.38 -1.47 7.25
N ASP A 109 19.61 -0.18 7.02
CA ASP A 109 19.37 0.48 5.75
C ASP A 109 20.27 1.72 5.64
N LYS A 110 21.08 1.77 4.59
CA LYS A 110 22.12 2.79 4.42
C LYS A 110 21.57 4.20 4.30
N PHE A 111 20.37 4.35 3.75
CA PHE A 111 19.80 5.67 3.43
C PHE A 111 18.68 6.06 4.40
N LEU A 112 17.99 5.09 4.98
CA LEU A 112 16.85 5.35 5.84
C LEU A 112 17.26 5.91 7.22
N TYR A 113 18.46 5.59 7.72
CA TYR A 113 18.91 6.05 9.04
C TYR A 113 20.01 7.12 8.95
N ALA A 114 19.81 8.24 9.66
CA ALA A 114 20.80 9.32 9.76
C ALA A 114 21.90 9.00 10.78
N ASP A 115 23.12 9.51 10.56
CA ASP A 115 24.26 9.25 11.44
C ASP A 115 24.11 9.82 12.86
N GLN A 116 23.42 10.97 13.00
CA GLN A 116 23.39 11.80 14.21
C GLN A 116 22.79 11.08 15.45
N LEU A 117 21.85 10.15 15.24
CA LEU A 117 21.28 9.28 16.28
C LEU A 117 21.30 7.81 15.83
N SER A 118 22.45 7.32 15.37
CA SER A 118 22.54 5.96 14.81
C SER A 118 23.30 4.96 15.68
N TYR A 119 24.00 5.40 16.73
CA TYR A 119 24.91 4.51 17.43
C TYR A 119 24.16 3.40 18.19
N ILE A 120 24.61 2.17 18.01
CA ILE A 120 24.01 0.95 18.57
C ILE A 120 25.08 0.11 19.26
N ARG A 121 24.68 -0.55 20.36
CA ARG A 121 25.56 -1.42 21.15
C ARG A 121 25.11 -2.88 21.09
N PRO A 122 26.01 -3.84 21.35
CA PRO A 122 25.66 -5.24 21.52
C PRO A 122 24.56 -5.41 22.57
N GLY A 123 23.58 -6.24 22.25
CA GLY A 123 22.41 -6.52 23.06
C GLY A 123 21.28 -5.50 22.96
N TRP A 124 21.46 -4.40 22.22
CA TRP A 124 20.35 -3.49 21.94
C TRP A 124 19.36 -4.12 20.97
N ILE A 125 18.11 -3.67 21.07
CA ILE A 125 16.98 -4.16 20.29
C ILE A 125 16.38 -2.96 19.54
N ALA A 126 16.29 -3.07 18.22
CA ALA A 126 15.43 -2.23 17.41
C ALA A 126 14.03 -2.86 17.32
N ASP A 127 13.02 -2.20 17.88
CA ASP A 127 11.62 -2.61 17.74
C ASP A 127 11.01 -1.93 16.52
N VAL A 128 10.65 -2.72 15.49
CA VAL A 128 10.21 -2.19 14.20
C VAL A 128 8.71 -2.39 14.03
N LYS A 129 7.99 -1.27 14.03
CA LYS A 129 6.58 -1.24 13.62
C LYS A 129 6.53 -1.06 12.11
N SER A 130 5.99 -2.04 11.40
CA SER A 130 5.87 -2.01 9.93
C SER A 130 4.53 -1.44 9.46
N ARG A 131 4.56 -0.80 8.30
CA ARG A 131 3.38 -0.53 7.47
C ARG A 131 2.82 -1.83 6.86
N ARG A 132 1.69 -1.73 6.18
CA ARG A 132 1.08 -2.86 5.47
C ARG A 132 1.95 -3.41 4.34
N ASP A 133 2.81 -2.58 3.74
CA ASP A 133 3.76 -2.96 2.69
C ASP A 133 5.09 -3.53 3.24
N GLY A 134 5.21 -3.66 4.57
CA GLY A 134 6.36 -4.23 5.27
C GLY A 134 7.47 -3.23 5.64
N ARG A 135 7.48 -2.04 5.03
CA ARG A 135 8.45 -0.97 5.35
C ARG A 135 8.25 -0.42 6.76
N PRO A 136 9.31 0.05 7.43
CA PRO A 136 9.19 0.58 8.79
C PRO A 136 8.34 1.86 8.79
N PHE A 137 7.42 1.95 9.73
CA PHE A 137 6.69 3.18 10.07
C PHE A 137 7.36 3.90 11.23
N GLU A 138 7.84 3.13 12.20
CA GLU A 138 8.51 3.61 13.40
C GLU A 138 9.51 2.56 13.85
N VAL A 139 10.68 3.01 14.32
CA VAL A 139 11.71 2.14 14.87
C VAL A 139 12.28 2.75 16.13
N SER A 140 12.18 2.04 17.25
CA SER A 140 12.76 2.46 18.54
C SER A 140 13.95 1.58 18.91
N PHE A 141 15.01 2.21 19.42
CA PHE A 141 16.25 1.52 19.80
C PHE A 141 16.38 1.51 21.32
N SER A 142 16.32 0.32 21.90
CA SER A 142 16.30 0.12 23.35
C SER A 142 17.33 -0.90 23.79
N ASP A 143 17.76 -0.85 25.05
CA ASP A 143 18.55 -1.94 25.63
C ASP A 143 17.68 -3.13 26.10
N LYS A 144 18.33 -4.14 26.67
CA LYS A 144 17.67 -5.34 27.23
C LYS A 144 16.76 -5.04 28.42
N LEU A 145 16.93 -3.88 29.09
CA LEU A 145 16.10 -3.44 30.20
C LEU A 145 14.88 -2.66 29.73
N GLY A 146 14.80 -2.35 28.43
CA GLY A 146 13.68 -1.64 27.82
C GLY A 146 13.83 -0.11 27.83
N PHE A 147 15.01 0.43 28.16
CA PHE A 147 15.25 1.87 28.07
C PHE A 147 15.47 2.27 26.60
N THR A 148 14.62 3.15 26.08
CA THR A 148 14.72 3.65 24.69
C THR A 148 15.65 4.86 24.61
N TYR A 149 16.71 4.76 23.80
CA TYR A 149 17.72 5.81 23.66
C TYR A 149 17.37 6.82 22.57
N PHE A 150 16.76 6.36 21.49
CA PHE A 150 16.27 7.18 20.38
C PHE A 150 15.28 6.37 19.55
N TYR A 151 14.53 7.07 18.71
CA TYR A 151 13.60 6.46 17.77
C TYR A 151 13.46 7.27 16.50
N TYR A 152 13.04 6.59 15.44
CA TYR A 152 12.79 7.14 14.12
C TYR A 152 11.33 6.99 13.75
N HIS A 153 10.77 8.02 13.11
CA HIS A 153 9.50 7.98 12.42
C HIS A 153 9.69 8.15 10.93
N PHE A 154 9.00 7.32 10.16
CA PHE A 154 9.08 7.30 8.71
C PHE A 154 7.74 7.66 8.09
N ASN A 155 7.76 8.69 7.25
CA ASN A 155 6.61 9.08 6.43
C ASN A 155 6.95 8.89 4.96
N TYR A 156 5.99 8.40 4.20
CA TYR A 156 6.16 8.04 2.80
C TYR A 156 5.08 8.73 1.99
N SER A 157 5.48 9.58 1.07
CA SER A 157 4.58 10.26 0.14
C SER A 157 4.98 9.94 -1.30
N THR A 158 3.99 9.78 -2.16
CA THR A 158 4.21 9.48 -3.58
C THR A 158 3.51 10.54 -4.42
N HIS A 159 4.22 11.06 -5.41
CA HIS A 159 3.65 11.90 -6.45
C HIS A 159 3.75 11.19 -7.79
N ARG A 160 2.67 11.24 -8.56
CA ARG A 160 2.63 10.70 -9.93
C ARG A 160 2.17 11.81 -10.86
N ASP A 161 3.01 12.11 -11.85
CA ASP A 161 2.67 12.91 -13.02
C ASP A 161 2.59 11.97 -14.25
N GLU A 162 2.12 12.47 -15.40
CA GLU A 162 1.92 11.69 -16.64
C GLU A 162 3.20 10.98 -17.13
N LYS A 163 4.38 11.51 -16.78
CA LYS A 163 5.68 11.01 -17.23
C LYS A 163 6.56 10.41 -16.14
N MET A 164 6.23 10.62 -14.87
CA MET A 164 7.19 10.45 -13.77
C MET A 164 6.48 10.06 -12.46
N LEU A 165 7.08 9.12 -11.72
CA LEU A 165 6.69 8.80 -10.35
C LEU A 165 7.84 9.18 -9.41
N VAL A 166 7.53 9.94 -8.37
CA VAL A 166 8.50 10.29 -7.32
C VAL A 166 7.97 9.85 -5.97
N GLU A 167 8.75 9.07 -5.23
CA GLU A 167 8.50 8.77 -3.82
C GLU A 167 9.44 9.60 -2.94
N VAL A 168 8.86 10.30 -1.97
CA VAL A 168 9.59 11.03 -0.94
C VAL A 168 9.43 10.30 0.39
N VAL A 169 10.56 9.92 0.99
CA VAL A 169 10.60 9.30 2.31
C VAL A 169 11.19 10.28 3.30
N GLU A 170 10.38 10.73 4.24
CA GLU A 170 10.82 11.54 5.38
C GLU A 170 11.21 10.62 6.54
N SER A 171 12.42 10.79 7.03
CA SER A 171 12.99 10.07 8.17
C SER A 171 13.28 11.07 9.28
N SER A 172 12.44 11.12 10.30
CA SER A 172 12.54 12.05 11.43
C SER A 172 13.01 11.30 12.67
N TYR A 173 13.99 11.85 13.40
CA TYR A 173 14.60 11.16 14.54
C TYR A 173 14.60 11.99 15.81
N PHE A 174 14.38 11.28 16.92
CA PHE A 174 14.09 11.84 18.23
C PHE A 174 14.97 11.19 19.29
N ASP A 175 15.37 11.96 20.30
CA ASP A 175 16.15 11.47 21.43
C ASP A 175 15.29 10.69 22.45
N SER A 176 15.92 10.16 23.50
CA SER A 176 15.25 9.45 24.60
C SER A 176 14.17 10.25 25.34
N ALA A 177 14.22 11.59 25.28
CA ALA A 177 13.21 12.47 25.87
C ALA A 177 12.08 12.81 24.88
N GLY A 178 12.13 12.27 23.66
CA GLY A 178 11.18 12.54 22.59
C GLY A 178 11.36 13.90 21.92
N ARG A 179 12.51 14.55 22.09
CA ARG A 179 12.81 15.83 21.43
C ARG A 179 13.28 15.57 20.01
N PHE A 180 12.79 16.37 19.08
CA PHE A 180 13.21 16.34 17.69
C PHE A 180 14.68 16.72 17.57
N VAL A 181 15.48 15.89 16.93
CA VAL A 181 16.92 16.13 16.72
C VAL A 181 17.24 16.50 15.28
N GLY A 182 16.43 16.02 14.34
CA GLY A 182 16.58 16.34 12.93
C GLY A 182 15.75 15.40 12.08
N ARG A 183 15.83 15.63 10.77
CA ARG A 183 15.22 14.76 9.78
C ARG A 183 16.02 14.73 8.51
N HIS A 184 15.73 13.75 7.65
CA HIS A 184 16.17 13.80 6.27
C HIS A 184 15.11 13.29 5.32
N LEU A 185 15.12 13.84 4.11
CA LEU A 185 14.21 13.48 3.02
C LEU A 185 14.99 12.69 1.96
N LEU A 186 14.47 11.53 1.57
CA LEU A 186 14.97 10.72 0.47
C LEU A 186 14.04 10.90 -0.73
N PHE A 187 14.58 11.20 -1.89
CA PHE A 187 13.83 11.35 -3.13
C PHE A 187 14.16 10.20 -4.08
N TRP A 188 13.18 9.35 -4.34
CA TRP A 188 13.27 8.20 -5.23
C TRP A 188 12.49 8.46 -6.51
N GLU A 189 13.13 8.28 -7.65
CA GLU A 189 12.51 8.27 -8.97
C GLU A 189 12.09 6.83 -9.31
N ASP A 190 10.86 6.67 -9.80
CA ASP A 190 10.21 5.41 -10.19
C ASP A 190 10.23 4.31 -9.11
N GLY A 191 10.48 4.70 -7.85
CA GLY A 191 10.50 3.82 -6.67
C GLY A 191 11.78 2.97 -6.54
N ASP A 192 12.78 3.16 -7.39
CA ASP A 192 13.99 2.33 -7.38
C ASP A 192 15.32 3.11 -7.58
N HIS A 193 15.29 4.36 -8.05
CA HIS A 193 16.50 5.19 -8.21
C HIS A 193 16.54 6.36 -7.21
N LEU A 194 17.49 6.34 -6.28
CA LEU A 194 17.67 7.41 -5.29
C LEU A 194 18.34 8.63 -5.94
N LYS A 195 17.63 9.74 -6.07
CA LYS A 195 18.13 10.98 -6.69
C LYS A 195 18.73 11.96 -5.69
N MET A 196 18.17 12.05 -4.49
CA MET A 196 18.58 13.08 -3.54
C MET A 196 18.33 12.65 -2.09
N ILE A 197 19.21 13.13 -1.20
CA ILE A 197 19.00 13.14 0.24
C ILE A 197 19.20 14.57 0.76
N GLN A 198 18.23 15.12 1.47
CA GLN A 198 18.36 16.41 2.14
C GLN A 198 18.31 16.20 3.65
N TYR A 199 19.31 16.69 4.39
CA TYR A 199 19.38 16.61 5.84
C TYR A 199 19.01 17.96 6.46
N PHE A 200 18.23 17.91 7.53
CA PHE A 200 17.71 19.06 8.26
C PHE A 200 18.11 18.97 9.73
N ASN A 201 18.47 20.12 10.32
CA ASN A 201 18.79 20.24 11.75
C ASN A 201 17.50 20.33 12.61
N THR A 202 17.69 20.60 13.91
CA THR A 202 16.62 20.81 14.91
C THR A 202 15.70 21.97 14.57
N ASP A 203 16.22 23.01 13.93
CA ASP A 203 15.49 24.22 13.52
C ASP A 203 14.85 24.07 12.14
N ASN A 204 14.93 22.86 11.57
CA ASN A 204 14.41 22.50 10.27
C ASN A 204 15.06 23.26 9.10
N GLU A 205 16.32 23.64 9.27
CA GLU A 205 17.17 24.23 8.25
C GLU A 205 18.02 23.16 7.58
N ILE A 206 18.25 23.30 6.26
CA ILE A 206 19.07 22.37 5.49
C ILE A 206 20.51 22.48 5.96
N VAL A 207 21.13 21.36 6.28
CA VAL A 207 22.56 21.29 6.66
C VAL A 207 23.42 20.62 5.59
N LEU A 208 22.84 19.69 4.83
CA LEU A 208 23.57 18.93 3.81
C LEU A 208 22.59 18.40 2.77
N THR A 209 22.94 18.55 1.51
CA THR A 209 22.25 17.90 0.40
C THR A 209 23.21 16.94 -0.30
N LYS A 210 22.73 15.72 -0.59
CA LYS A 210 23.44 14.72 -1.39
C LYS A 210 22.61 14.45 -2.64
N GLU A 211 23.16 14.73 -3.81
CA GLU A 211 22.50 14.45 -5.08
C GLU A 211 23.18 13.29 -5.81
N PHE A 212 22.41 12.54 -6.57
CA PHE A 212 22.86 11.40 -7.35
C PHE A 212 22.35 11.53 -8.78
N LEU A 213 23.28 11.76 -9.71
CA LEU A 213 23.01 11.82 -11.13
C LEU A 213 23.42 10.48 -11.76
N HIS A 214 22.42 9.65 -12.07
CA HIS A 214 22.66 8.33 -12.66
C HIS A 214 22.83 8.46 -14.18
N ASN A 215 23.90 7.88 -14.71
CA ASN A 215 24.12 7.73 -16.14
C ASN A 215 24.17 6.24 -16.50
N PRO A 216 23.07 5.66 -17.00
CA PRO A 216 22.99 4.24 -17.32
C PRO A 216 23.85 3.85 -18.53
N ILE A 217 24.14 4.78 -19.44
CA ILE A 217 24.96 4.53 -20.64
C ILE A 217 26.41 4.24 -20.22
N ASP A 218 26.95 5.13 -19.40
CA ASP A 218 28.34 5.04 -18.93
C ASP A 218 28.49 4.15 -17.69
N LYS A 219 27.37 3.64 -17.14
CA LYS A 219 27.32 2.83 -15.89
C LYS A 219 27.98 3.53 -14.71
N GLU A 220 27.72 4.82 -14.58
CA GLU A 220 28.27 5.67 -13.53
C GLU A 220 27.16 6.43 -12.78
N THR A 221 27.46 6.85 -11.55
CA THR A 221 26.65 7.81 -10.80
C THR A 221 27.54 8.93 -10.32
N THR A 222 27.17 10.17 -10.62
CA THR A 222 27.84 11.34 -10.06
C THR A 222 27.16 11.71 -8.76
N ARG A 223 27.89 11.64 -7.65
CA ARG A 223 27.44 12.13 -6.34
C ARG A 223 27.92 13.56 -6.14
N ILE A 224 27.01 14.44 -5.75
CA ILE A 224 27.30 15.83 -5.41
C ILE A 224 26.92 16.04 -3.94
N LEU A 225 27.80 16.68 -3.17
CA LEU A 225 27.51 17.13 -1.80
C LEU A 225 27.47 18.64 -1.79
N SER A 226 26.39 19.21 -1.28
CA SER A 226 26.21 20.66 -1.14
C SER A 226 25.88 21.02 0.31
N ASP A 227 26.39 22.14 0.77
CA ASP A 227 26.14 22.65 2.12
C ASP A 227 24.75 23.31 2.27
N SER A 228 24.52 23.95 3.41
CA SER A 228 23.28 24.68 3.74
C SER A 228 22.95 25.85 2.79
N THR A 229 23.94 26.36 2.07
CA THR A 229 23.79 27.47 1.10
C THR A 229 23.60 26.96 -0.33
N GLY A 230 23.67 25.65 -0.54
CA GLY A 230 23.66 25.05 -1.88
C GLY A 230 25.01 25.08 -2.58
N THR A 231 26.09 25.53 -1.92
CA THR A 231 27.43 25.54 -2.49
C THR A 231 27.98 24.10 -2.55
N GLU A 232 28.45 23.68 -3.73
CA GLU A 232 29.04 22.35 -3.92
C GLU A 232 30.35 22.21 -3.15
N GLN A 233 30.39 21.26 -2.22
CA GLN A 233 31.55 20.92 -1.41
C GLN A 233 32.34 19.76 -2.02
N GLU A 234 31.65 18.80 -2.65
CA GLU A 234 32.27 17.63 -3.26
C GLU A 234 31.50 17.20 -4.51
N ARG A 235 32.22 16.79 -5.55
CA ARG A 235 31.69 16.05 -6.70
C ARG A 235 32.53 14.80 -6.94
N LYS A 236 31.89 13.63 -6.93
CA LYS A 236 32.57 12.34 -7.07
C LYS A 236 31.81 11.38 -7.98
N ILE A 237 32.51 10.79 -8.94
CA ILE A 237 31.98 9.69 -9.75
C ILE A 237 32.15 8.38 -8.97
N ILE A 238 31.06 7.62 -8.84
CA ILE A 238 31.01 6.32 -8.22
C ILE A 238 30.40 5.30 -9.20
N PRO A 239 30.61 3.99 -9.01
CA PRO A 239 29.93 2.97 -9.79
C PRO A 239 28.41 3.20 -9.79
N LEU A 240 27.74 2.90 -10.91
CA LEU A 240 26.29 3.03 -11.02
C LEU A 240 25.61 2.39 -9.82
N MET A 241 24.85 3.21 -9.10
CA MET A 241 23.99 2.75 -8.03
C MET A 241 22.83 1.98 -8.64
N GLN A 242 23.00 0.67 -8.75
CA GLN A 242 21.93 -0.21 -9.21
C GLN A 242 20.78 -0.19 -8.21
N PRO A 243 19.52 -0.17 -8.69
CA PRO A 243 18.38 -0.37 -7.82
C PRO A 243 18.48 -1.73 -7.11
N ASP A 244 17.96 -1.81 -5.89
CA ASP A 244 17.85 -3.10 -5.20
C ASP A 244 17.01 -4.05 -6.08
N LYS A 245 17.44 -5.32 -6.21
CA LYS A 245 16.74 -6.37 -6.98
C LYS A 245 15.26 -6.46 -6.61
N TYR A 246 14.93 -6.23 -5.33
CA TYR A 246 13.59 -6.21 -4.78
C TYR A 246 13.21 -4.82 -4.24
N ALA A 247 13.76 -3.76 -4.85
CA ALA A 247 13.27 -2.39 -4.65
C ALA A 247 11.75 -2.36 -4.83
N TYR A 248 11.10 -1.39 -4.18
CA TYR A 248 9.66 -1.21 -4.28
C TYR A 248 9.27 -0.64 -5.65
N LYS A 249 9.45 -1.44 -6.71
CA LYS A 249 8.64 -1.31 -7.92
C LYS A 249 7.23 -1.61 -7.45
N LEU A 250 6.35 -0.61 -7.45
CA LEU A 250 4.96 -0.76 -7.02
C LEU A 250 4.37 -1.97 -7.76
N GLU A 251 4.20 -3.09 -7.05
CA GLU A 251 3.68 -4.32 -7.64
C GLU A 251 2.20 -4.10 -7.94
N TRP A 252 1.88 -4.11 -9.23
CA TRP A 252 0.52 -4.14 -9.73
C TRP A 252 -0.07 -5.52 -9.44
N THR A 253 -0.93 -5.64 -8.43
CA THR A 253 -1.62 -6.90 -8.08
C THR A 253 -2.90 -7.13 -8.90
N GLY A 254 -3.08 -6.40 -10.00
CA GLY A 254 -4.16 -6.64 -10.95
C GLY A 254 -5.57 -6.29 -10.49
N ARG A 255 -5.81 -5.75 -9.27
CA ARG A 255 -7.16 -5.29 -8.87
C ARG A 255 -7.30 -3.97 -8.10
N GLU A 256 -6.30 -3.42 -7.42
CA GLU A 256 -6.43 -2.07 -6.81
C GLU A 256 -5.08 -1.53 -6.30
N ILE A 257 -4.80 -0.23 -6.51
CA ILE A 257 -3.72 0.49 -5.82
C ILE A 257 -4.32 1.02 -4.52
N ILE A 258 -3.82 0.57 -3.36
CA ILE A 258 -4.16 1.23 -2.09
C ILE A 258 -3.43 2.58 -2.08
N GLN A 259 -4.10 3.62 -2.57
CA GLN A 259 -3.66 5.01 -2.42
C GLN A 259 -3.86 5.45 -0.96
N PRO A 260 -2.82 5.93 -0.28
CA PRO A 260 -3.00 6.85 0.83
C PRO A 260 -3.33 8.22 0.26
N VAL A 261 -4.48 8.77 0.66
CA VAL A 261 -4.84 10.18 0.41
C VAL A 261 -3.76 11.07 1.03
N LEU A 262 -3.16 11.92 0.21
CA LEU A 262 -2.11 12.89 0.57
C LEU A 262 -2.67 14.06 1.40
N SER A 263 -1.87 14.51 2.36
CA SER A 263 -1.94 15.85 2.94
C SER A 263 -0.52 16.42 3.04
N ASP A 264 -0.02 16.97 1.94
CA ASP A 264 0.69 18.27 1.89
C ASP A 264 1.22 18.50 0.46
N THR A 265 0.70 19.53 -0.19
CA THR A 265 0.95 19.87 -1.60
C THR A 265 2.23 20.68 -1.83
N GLU A 266 2.81 21.25 -0.77
CA GLU A 266 3.92 22.23 -0.84
C GLU A 266 5.30 21.56 -1.05
N THR A 267 5.54 20.38 -0.46
CA THR A 267 6.78 19.59 -0.64
C THR A 267 6.90 18.98 -2.04
N LEU A 268 5.74 18.73 -2.68
CA LEU A 268 5.61 18.25 -4.06
C LEU A 268 5.99 19.33 -5.08
N GLU A 269 5.53 20.56 -4.85
CA GLU A 269 5.80 21.71 -5.71
C GLU A 269 7.30 22.03 -5.77
N ILE A 270 7.99 21.95 -4.62
CA ILE A 270 9.44 22.16 -4.53
C ILE A 270 10.21 21.08 -5.30
N ALA A 271 9.78 19.82 -5.22
CA ALA A 271 10.41 18.72 -5.96
C ALA A 271 10.18 18.82 -7.48
N MET A 272 8.98 19.23 -7.92
CA MET A 272 8.67 19.44 -9.34
C MET A 272 9.36 20.67 -9.93
N GLU A 273 9.45 21.76 -9.17
CA GLU A 273 10.12 23.00 -9.59
C GLU A 273 11.63 22.78 -9.72
N PHE A 274 12.23 22.02 -8.80
CA PHE A 274 13.62 21.59 -8.90
C PHE A 274 13.83 20.66 -10.10
N TYR A 275 13.03 19.59 -10.24
CA TYR A 275 13.15 18.62 -11.35
C TYR A 275 13.08 19.30 -12.72
N LYS A 276 12.05 20.14 -12.95
CA LYS A 276 11.89 20.91 -14.20
C LYS A 276 13.07 21.85 -14.45
N LYS A 277 13.62 22.48 -13.41
CA LYS A 277 14.77 23.36 -13.51
C LYS A 277 16.05 22.59 -13.81
N THR A 278 16.26 21.41 -13.22
CA THR A 278 17.39 20.52 -13.53
C THR A 278 17.30 19.91 -14.92
N GLU A 279 16.13 19.44 -15.37
CA GLU A 279 15.96 18.83 -16.68
C GLU A 279 16.15 19.87 -17.81
N PHE A 280 15.59 21.07 -17.63
CA PHE A 280 15.78 22.18 -18.56
C PHE A 280 17.24 22.69 -18.57
N ALA A 281 17.87 22.85 -17.40
CA ALA A 281 19.26 23.29 -17.30
C ALA A 281 20.25 22.24 -17.84
N LEU A 282 20.00 20.94 -17.60
CA LEU A 282 20.79 19.84 -18.18
C LEU A 282 20.60 19.75 -19.70
N GLY A 283 19.38 19.96 -20.21
CA GLY A 283 19.09 20.01 -21.64
C GLY A 283 19.80 21.16 -22.35
N GLU A 284 19.70 22.37 -21.80
CA GLU A 284 20.33 23.57 -22.38
C GLU A 284 21.86 23.52 -22.28
N ALA A 285 22.40 23.00 -21.17
CA ALA A 285 23.84 22.79 -21.01
C ALA A 285 24.38 21.73 -21.97
N ASN A 286 23.66 20.62 -22.17
CA ASN A 286 24.08 19.56 -23.09
C ASN A 286 24.05 20.01 -24.56
N GLU A 287 23.05 20.79 -24.98
CA GLU A 287 23.01 21.34 -26.34
C GLU A 287 24.11 22.40 -26.56
N LYS A 288 24.37 23.29 -25.60
CA LYS A 288 25.50 24.24 -25.69
C LYS A 288 26.85 23.52 -25.74
N VAL A 289 27.07 22.48 -24.94
CA VAL A 289 28.29 21.66 -24.99
C VAL A 289 28.45 20.95 -26.34
N LYS A 290 27.35 20.47 -26.93
CA LYS A 290 27.34 19.82 -28.24
C LYS A 290 27.64 20.81 -29.37
N GLU A 291 27.11 22.03 -29.31
CA GLU A 291 27.41 23.10 -30.26
C GLU A 291 28.88 23.56 -30.16
N SER A 292 29.40 23.73 -28.95
CA SER A 292 30.81 24.06 -28.71
C SER A 292 31.75 22.96 -29.21
N LYS A 293 31.41 21.68 -29.02
CA LYS A 293 32.18 20.55 -29.59
C LYS A 293 32.19 20.58 -31.13
N ARG A 294 31.07 20.95 -31.76
CA ARG A 294 30.99 21.08 -33.23
C ARG A 294 31.88 22.21 -33.75
N LYS A 295 31.79 23.40 -33.13
CA LYS A 295 32.65 24.55 -33.47
C LYS A 295 34.14 24.24 -33.28
N LEU A 296 34.49 23.53 -32.20
CA LEU A 296 35.86 23.07 -31.95
C LEU A 296 36.35 22.09 -33.03
N GLN A 297 35.52 21.13 -33.45
CA GLN A 297 35.87 20.19 -34.51
C GLN A 297 36.06 20.89 -35.87
N GLU A 298 35.20 21.85 -36.19
CA GLU A 298 35.33 22.66 -37.41
C GLU A 298 36.60 23.52 -37.39
N ALA A 299 36.93 24.15 -36.26
CA ALA A 299 38.16 24.92 -36.09
C ALA A 299 39.41 24.03 -36.21
N LYS A 300 39.42 22.85 -35.59
CA LYS A 300 40.52 21.87 -35.73
C LYS A 300 40.68 21.39 -37.17
N LYS A 301 39.58 21.19 -37.89
CA LYS A 301 39.62 20.80 -39.31
C LYS A 301 40.22 21.92 -40.17
N ARG A 302 39.78 23.17 -39.98
CA ARG A 302 40.36 24.33 -40.67
C ARG A 302 41.85 24.50 -40.37
N ALA A 303 42.27 24.35 -39.12
CA ALA A 303 43.67 24.41 -38.74
C ALA A 303 44.51 23.31 -39.42
N SER A 304 44.00 22.07 -39.46
CA SER A 304 44.67 20.96 -40.14
C SER A 304 44.74 21.15 -41.66
N ASP A 305 43.70 21.71 -42.27
CA ASP A 305 43.69 22.00 -43.71
C ASP A 305 44.63 23.17 -44.06
N ALA A 306 44.69 24.21 -43.22
CA ALA A 306 45.66 25.30 -43.33
C ALA A 306 47.11 24.79 -43.18
N GLU A 307 47.37 23.90 -42.23
CA GLU A 307 48.69 23.27 -42.04
C GLU A 307 49.11 22.43 -43.26
N LYS A 308 48.18 21.69 -43.88
CA LYS A 308 48.44 20.96 -45.14
C LYS A 308 48.73 21.91 -46.31
N ILE A 309 48.04 23.06 -46.38
CA ILE A 309 48.29 24.09 -47.40
C ILE A 309 49.67 24.70 -47.20
N LEU A 310 50.04 25.05 -45.97
CA LEU A 310 51.38 25.52 -45.58
C LEU A 310 52.45 24.50 -45.99
N LEU A 311 52.24 23.21 -45.72
CA LEU A 311 53.19 22.15 -46.07
C LEU A 311 53.35 21.98 -47.60
N LYS A 312 52.26 22.11 -48.37
CA LYS A 312 52.28 22.06 -49.84
C LYS A 312 52.93 23.31 -50.46
N ALA A 313 52.66 24.48 -49.90
CA ALA A 313 53.26 25.74 -50.32
C ALA A 313 54.78 25.71 -50.09
N LYS A 314 55.22 25.19 -48.92
CA LYS A 314 56.64 25.03 -48.57
C LYS A 314 57.38 24.07 -49.50
N ARG A 315 56.67 23.10 -50.10
CA ARG A 315 57.21 22.15 -51.09
C ARG A 315 57.27 22.68 -52.53
N ARG A 316 56.56 23.76 -52.87
CA ARG A 316 56.47 24.36 -54.22
C ARG A 316 57.27 25.67 -54.36
N ALA A 317 58.31 25.84 -53.55
CA ALA A 317 59.10 27.07 -53.51
C ALA A 317 59.97 27.25 -54.76
N GLU A 318 59.38 27.79 -55.83
CA GLU A 318 60.09 28.51 -56.91
C GLU A 318 59.40 29.83 -57.31
N ASP A 319 58.37 30.29 -56.58
CA ASP A 319 57.77 31.61 -56.82
C ASP A 319 57.48 32.34 -55.50
N THR A 320 58.44 33.16 -55.07
CA THR A 320 58.56 33.72 -53.71
C THR A 320 57.41 34.66 -53.30
N LYS A 321 56.73 35.31 -54.25
CA LYS A 321 55.62 36.25 -53.95
C LYS A 321 54.30 35.55 -53.65
N ARG A 322 53.94 34.50 -54.41
CA ARG A 322 52.70 33.73 -54.17
C ARG A 322 52.79 32.89 -52.89
N PHE A 323 53.99 32.41 -52.56
CA PHE A 323 54.25 31.70 -51.31
C PHE A 323 54.02 32.59 -50.08
N LYS A 324 54.51 33.83 -50.12
CA LYS A 324 54.37 34.79 -49.01
C LYS A 324 52.90 35.15 -48.76
N LEU A 325 52.15 35.43 -49.82
CA LEU A 325 50.71 35.73 -49.72
C LEU A 325 49.89 34.56 -49.16
N ALA A 326 50.26 33.32 -49.52
CA ALA A 326 49.59 32.12 -49.00
C ALA A 326 49.96 31.82 -47.54
N MET A 327 51.20 32.12 -47.12
CA MET A 327 51.63 32.04 -45.72
C MET A 327 50.89 33.05 -44.86
N ASP A 328 50.86 34.32 -45.28
CA ASP A 328 50.21 35.40 -44.54
C ASP A 328 48.71 35.10 -44.32
N LYS A 329 48.03 34.62 -45.37
CA LYS A 329 46.61 34.22 -45.28
C LYS A 329 46.38 33.01 -44.36
N ALA A 330 47.27 32.03 -44.37
CA ALA A 330 47.15 30.85 -43.52
C ALA A 330 47.45 31.17 -42.05
N GLU A 331 48.40 32.06 -41.77
CA GLU A 331 48.67 32.56 -40.42
C GLU A 331 47.49 33.37 -39.87
N GLU A 332 46.87 34.20 -40.71
CA GLU A 332 45.64 34.93 -40.37
C GLU A 332 44.46 33.98 -40.07
N ASP A 333 44.26 32.95 -40.89
CA ASP A 333 43.22 31.94 -40.68
C ASP A 333 43.43 31.14 -39.38
N VAL A 334 44.68 30.84 -39.02
CA VAL A 334 45.03 30.16 -37.74
C VAL A 334 44.81 31.09 -36.56
N ALA A 335 45.21 32.36 -36.65
CA ALA A 335 44.98 33.36 -35.61
C ALA A 335 43.48 33.55 -35.33
N ASN A 336 42.68 33.71 -36.39
CA ASN A 336 41.22 33.81 -36.30
C ASN A 336 40.58 32.54 -35.69
N ALA A 337 41.10 31.36 -36.00
CA ALA A 337 40.62 30.11 -35.43
C ALA A 337 40.91 30.03 -33.91
N ILE A 338 42.10 30.44 -33.46
CA ILE A 338 42.48 30.48 -32.03
C ILE A 338 41.61 31.50 -31.27
N GLU A 339 41.39 32.68 -31.84
CA GLU A 339 40.52 33.70 -31.25
C GLU A 339 39.06 33.22 -31.13
N SER A 340 38.55 32.51 -32.15
CA SER A 340 37.23 31.89 -32.12
C SER A 340 37.09 30.79 -31.04
N MET A 341 38.16 30.05 -30.75
CA MET A 341 38.19 29.06 -29.68
C MET A 341 38.15 29.73 -28.29
N LEU A 342 38.94 30.78 -28.09
CA LEU A 342 39.00 31.52 -26.83
C LEU A 342 37.69 32.26 -26.53
N THR A 343 37.05 32.83 -27.55
CA THR A 343 35.73 33.47 -27.41
C THR A 343 34.64 32.46 -27.07
N ALA A 344 34.61 31.29 -27.73
CA ALA A 344 33.66 30.22 -27.39
C ALA A 344 33.85 29.68 -25.95
N GLU A 345 35.08 29.55 -25.48
CA GLU A 345 35.38 29.12 -24.11
C GLU A 345 34.97 30.18 -23.07
N LYS A 346 35.19 31.46 -23.37
CA LYS A 346 34.75 32.60 -22.55
C LYS A 346 33.23 32.72 -22.50
N GLU A 347 32.52 32.49 -23.61
CA GLU A 347 31.06 32.48 -23.67
C GLU A 347 30.46 31.32 -22.87
N ALA A 348 31.06 30.12 -22.93
CA ALA A 348 30.66 28.98 -22.11
C ALA A 348 30.83 29.26 -20.61
N LYS A 349 31.91 29.94 -20.22
CA LYS A 349 32.16 30.36 -18.83
C LYS A 349 31.19 31.46 -18.37
N ASN A 350 30.91 32.46 -19.21
CA ASN A 350 29.96 33.53 -18.90
C ASN A 350 28.51 33.03 -18.84
N ALA A 351 28.14 32.04 -19.65
CA ALA A 351 26.82 31.40 -19.59
C ALA A 351 26.62 30.65 -18.26
N ARG A 352 27.67 29.97 -17.76
CA ARG A 352 27.67 29.35 -16.43
C ARG A 352 27.49 30.39 -15.31
N LEU A 353 28.26 31.48 -15.36
CA LEU A 353 28.17 32.56 -14.37
C LEU A 353 26.81 33.30 -14.41
N LYS A 354 26.19 33.48 -15.59
CA LYS A 354 24.84 34.06 -15.70
C LYS A 354 23.76 33.12 -15.18
N ALA A 355 23.91 31.80 -15.34
CA ALA A 355 22.99 30.81 -14.77
C ALA A 355 23.07 30.79 -13.23
N GLU A 356 24.28 30.97 -12.68
CA GLU A 356 24.55 31.09 -11.25
C GLU A 356 24.04 32.42 -10.66
N ALA A 357 24.22 33.55 -11.36
CA ALA A 357 23.66 34.83 -10.94
C ALA A 357 22.12 34.87 -11.00
N ALA A 358 21.51 34.20 -11.99
CA ALA A 358 20.07 34.07 -12.10
C ALA A 358 19.45 33.16 -11.02
N SER A 359 20.20 32.18 -10.50
CA SER A 359 19.74 31.36 -9.36
C SER A 359 19.72 32.18 -8.07
N ILE A 360 20.75 32.99 -7.83
CA ILE A 360 20.88 33.88 -6.65
C ILE A 360 19.82 34.99 -6.65
N ALA A 361 19.52 35.59 -7.82
CA ALA A 361 18.48 36.62 -7.96
C ALA A 361 17.05 36.06 -7.75
N ALA A 362 16.79 34.81 -8.14
CA ALA A 362 15.51 34.15 -7.87
C ALA A 362 15.33 33.80 -6.39
N GLU A 363 16.41 33.47 -5.69
CA GLU A 363 16.40 33.10 -4.27
C GLU A 363 16.16 34.30 -3.33
N THR A 364 16.63 35.48 -3.72
CA THR A 364 16.40 36.75 -3.02
C THR A 364 14.97 37.28 -3.20
N LEU A 365 14.35 37.10 -4.38
CA LEU A 365 12.93 37.36 -4.61
C LEU A 365 12.00 36.42 -3.83
N LYS A 366 12.42 35.15 -3.63
CA LYS A 366 11.68 34.14 -2.85
C LYS A 366 11.59 34.53 -1.36
N LYS A 367 12.70 34.98 -0.76
CA LYS A 367 12.74 35.46 0.64
C LYS A 367 11.84 36.68 0.91
N ALA A 368 11.66 37.56 -0.08
CA ALA A 368 10.79 38.74 0.06
C ALA A 368 9.29 38.38 0.01
N VAL A 369 8.91 37.36 -0.75
CA VAL A 369 7.53 36.87 -0.87
C VAL A 369 7.12 35.98 0.32
N ASP A 370 8.09 35.28 0.94
CA ASP A 370 7.86 34.40 2.08
C ASP A 370 7.51 35.16 3.38
N PHE A 371 8.00 36.39 3.55
CA PHE A 371 7.72 37.23 4.73
C PHE A 371 6.26 37.74 4.77
N GLU A 372 5.68 38.12 3.62
CA GLU A 372 4.27 38.52 3.53
C GLU A 372 3.29 37.33 3.65
N ARG A 373 3.74 36.11 3.31
CA ARG A 373 2.92 34.90 3.39
C ARG A 373 2.86 34.30 4.79
N TYR A 374 3.89 34.49 5.61
CA TYR A 374 3.94 33.94 6.98
C TYR A 374 2.77 34.45 7.85
N GLY A 375 2.44 35.74 7.75
CA GLY A 375 1.32 36.35 8.50
C GLY A 375 -0.08 35.84 8.10
N LYS A 376 -0.28 35.38 6.86
CA LYS A 376 -1.56 34.78 6.42
C LYS A 376 -1.67 33.28 6.76
N LYS A 377 -0.53 32.59 6.90
CA LYS A 377 -0.46 31.14 7.14
C LYS A 377 -0.80 30.77 8.59
N GLU A 378 -0.35 31.56 9.58
CA GLU A 378 -0.70 31.35 11.00
C GLU A 378 -2.21 31.50 11.25
N ALA A 379 -2.86 32.50 10.65
CA ALA A 379 -4.30 32.73 10.80
C ALA A 379 -5.15 31.58 10.23
N GLN A 380 -4.74 30.98 9.10
CA GLN A 380 -5.44 29.84 8.51
C GLN A 380 -5.17 28.52 9.22
N LEU A 381 -3.95 28.31 9.75
CA LEU A 381 -3.60 27.13 10.54
C LEU A 381 -4.36 27.12 11.88
N ALA A 382 -4.49 28.28 12.55
CA ALA A 382 -5.30 28.41 13.76
C ALA A 382 -6.79 28.08 13.49
N LEU A 383 -7.35 28.56 12.38
CA LEU A 383 -8.74 28.28 11.99
C LEU A 383 -8.96 26.79 11.64
N LYS A 384 -8.00 26.15 10.96
CA LYS A 384 -8.05 24.72 10.61
C LYS A 384 -7.88 23.83 11.85
N ALA A 385 -6.97 24.18 12.76
CA ALA A 385 -6.76 23.47 14.02
C ALA A 385 -8.03 23.52 14.90
N ALA A 386 -8.67 24.70 15.01
CA ALA A 386 -9.92 24.87 15.74
C ALA A 386 -11.06 24.02 15.15
N LYS A 387 -11.20 23.99 13.81
CA LYS A 387 -12.20 23.15 13.13
C LYS A 387 -11.91 21.64 13.25
N LYS A 388 -10.64 21.23 13.26
CA LYS A 388 -10.24 19.83 13.44
C LYS A 388 -10.51 19.37 14.88
N ALA A 389 -10.15 20.17 15.87
CA ALA A 389 -10.45 19.91 17.27
C ALA A 389 -11.96 19.81 17.53
N GLN A 390 -12.77 20.69 16.93
CA GLN A 390 -14.23 20.63 17.04
C GLN A 390 -14.83 19.37 16.39
N ARG A 391 -14.28 18.91 15.26
CA ARG A 391 -14.70 17.67 14.59
C ARG A 391 -14.31 16.42 15.37
N GLU A 392 -13.11 16.39 15.94
CA GLU A 392 -12.64 15.29 16.79
C GLU A 392 -13.42 15.22 18.10
N ALA A 393 -13.74 16.36 18.71
CA ALA A 393 -14.64 16.44 19.86
C ALA A 393 -16.03 15.88 19.52
N LYS A 394 -16.65 16.31 18.41
CA LYS A 394 -17.94 15.74 17.95
C LYS A 394 -17.86 14.25 17.62
N LYS A 395 -16.72 13.76 17.12
CA LYS A 395 -16.53 12.34 16.80
C LYS A 395 -16.43 11.50 18.08
N LYS A 396 -15.65 11.97 19.05
CA LYS A 396 -15.56 11.35 20.39
C LYS A 396 -16.88 11.41 21.14
N GLU A 397 -17.63 12.49 21.03
CA GLU A 397 -18.96 12.65 21.61
C GLU A 397 -19.98 11.69 20.97
N LYS A 398 -19.97 11.54 19.63
CA LYS A 398 -20.80 10.54 18.92
C LYS A 398 -20.40 9.10 19.25
N GLU A 399 -19.11 8.82 19.43
CA GLU A 399 -18.62 7.50 19.80
C GLU A 399 -18.97 7.16 21.25
N ALA A 400 -18.84 8.12 22.17
CA ALA A 400 -19.30 7.99 23.55
C ALA A 400 -20.82 7.87 23.65
N ALA A 401 -21.59 8.60 22.82
CA ALA A 401 -23.04 8.45 22.71
C ALA A 401 -23.43 7.08 22.17
N ARG A 402 -22.73 6.56 21.14
CA ARG A 402 -22.92 5.20 20.62
C ARG A 402 -22.58 4.12 21.65
N LEU A 403 -21.51 4.30 22.41
CA LEU A 403 -21.12 3.37 23.47
C LEU A 403 -22.08 3.42 24.65
N LYS A 404 -22.61 4.61 25.00
CA LYS A 404 -23.70 4.75 25.98
C LYS A 404 -25.00 4.13 25.48
N GLU A 405 -25.42 4.39 24.25
CA GLU A 405 -26.61 3.75 23.66
C GLU A 405 -26.44 2.23 23.54
N LYS A 406 -25.24 1.75 23.20
CA LYS A 406 -24.90 0.32 23.19
C LYS A 406 -24.98 -0.27 24.60
N ALA A 407 -24.40 0.38 25.61
CA ALA A 407 -24.47 -0.09 26.99
C ALA A 407 -25.90 -0.06 27.57
N ILE A 408 -26.72 0.92 27.18
CA ILE A 408 -28.14 1.00 27.55
C ILE A 408 -28.95 -0.09 26.83
N ARG A 409 -28.58 -0.45 25.59
CA ARG A 409 -29.25 -1.49 24.79
C ARG A 409 -28.84 -2.90 25.22
N ASP A 410 -27.56 -3.14 25.49
CA ASP A 410 -27.04 -4.40 26.04
C ASP A 410 -27.60 -4.64 27.47
N SER A 411 -28.08 -3.60 28.15
CA SER A 411 -28.84 -3.67 29.41
C SER A 411 -30.35 -3.93 29.23
N LEU A 412 -30.87 -3.82 28.01
CA LEU A 412 -32.28 -4.06 27.62
C LEU A 412 -32.46 -5.35 26.81
N ASP A 413 -31.38 -5.96 26.30
CA ASP A 413 -31.37 -7.32 25.77
C ASP A 413 -31.59 -8.29 26.94
N LEU A 414 -32.86 -8.64 27.16
CA LEU A 414 -33.22 -9.89 27.82
C LEU A 414 -32.50 -11.02 27.07
N GLY A 415 -31.86 -11.95 27.78
CA GLY A 415 -30.87 -12.91 27.25
C GLY A 415 -31.44 -14.00 26.35
N ASP A 416 -32.41 -13.66 25.51
CA ASP A 416 -33.20 -14.55 24.66
C ASP A 416 -32.38 -14.99 23.44
N LYS A 417 -31.92 -16.23 23.49
CA LYS A 417 -31.10 -16.82 22.42
C LYS A 417 -31.91 -17.61 21.41
N SER A 418 -33.18 -17.92 21.68
CA SER A 418 -34.02 -18.72 20.79
C SER A 418 -35.32 -18.00 20.47
N PHE A 419 -35.85 -18.25 19.27
CA PHE A 419 -37.13 -17.69 18.83
C PHE A 419 -38.01 -18.75 18.18
N ILE A 420 -39.31 -18.55 18.31
CA ILE A 420 -40.34 -19.24 17.52
C ILE A 420 -41.20 -18.17 16.86
N THR A 421 -41.46 -18.30 15.57
CA THR A 421 -42.31 -17.39 14.80
C THR A 421 -43.44 -18.13 14.10
N PHE A 422 -44.58 -17.48 14.02
CA PHE A 422 -45.75 -17.90 13.27
C PHE A 422 -46.09 -16.77 12.32
N SER A 423 -46.13 -17.03 11.01
CA SER A 423 -46.57 -16.02 10.06
C SER A 423 -47.69 -16.51 9.17
N TYR A 424 -48.56 -15.56 8.83
CA TYR A 424 -49.63 -15.72 7.87
C TYR A 424 -49.37 -14.73 6.74
N SER A 425 -49.26 -15.24 5.52
CA SER A 425 -48.84 -14.45 4.36
C SER A 425 -49.72 -14.67 3.14
N THR A 426 -49.93 -13.62 2.37
CA THR A 426 -50.71 -13.65 1.13
C THR A 426 -49.75 -13.51 -0.06
N PRO A 427 -49.74 -14.46 -1.02
CA PRO A 427 -49.00 -14.31 -2.28
C PRO A 427 -49.53 -13.12 -3.09
N PHE A 428 -48.65 -12.30 -3.67
CA PHE A 428 -49.04 -11.12 -4.46
C PHE A 428 -48.31 -10.98 -5.81
N PHE A 429 -47.16 -11.62 -5.96
CA PHE A 429 -46.44 -11.70 -7.24
C PHE A 429 -46.28 -13.16 -7.59
N ILE A 430 -46.98 -13.65 -8.62
CA ILE A 430 -47.10 -15.08 -8.93
C ILE A 430 -46.68 -15.27 -10.38
N GLU A 431 -45.75 -16.20 -10.62
CA GLU A 431 -45.29 -16.53 -11.96
C GLU A 431 -46.41 -17.11 -12.83
N GLN A 432 -46.29 -16.97 -14.16
CA GLN A 432 -47.26 -17.46 -15.16
C GLN A 432 -47.65 -18.93 -14.98
N SER A 433 -46.72 -19.77 -14.51
CA SER A 433 -46.98 -21.19 -14.24
C SER A 433 -48.04 -21.44 -13.15
N LEU A 434 -48.29 -20.45 -12.28
CA LEU A 434 -49.28 -20.51 -11.21
C LEU A 434 -50.42 -19.48 -11.37
N GLN A 435 -50.46 -18.69 -12.45
CA GLN A 435 -51.43 -17.60 -12.63
C GLN A 435 -52.91 -18.03 -12.67
N ASN A 436 -53.18 -19.26 -13.10
CA ASN A 436 -54.55 -19.81 -13.15
C ASN A 436 -54.99 -20.43 -11.81
N HIS A 437 -54.18 -20.33 -10.75
CA HIS A 437 -54.51 -20.84 -9.43
C HIS A 437 -55.08 -19.72 -8.55
N ILE A 438 -56.19 -20.00 -7.88
CA ILE A 438 -56.68 -19.23 -6.74
C ILE A 438 -55.67 -19.39 -5.60
N THR A 439 -55.09 -18.26 -5.17
CA THR A 439 -54.14 -18.26 -4.07
C THR A 439 -54.85 -18.26 -2.73
N LYS A 440 -54.46 -19.20 -1.88
CA LYS A 440 -54.81 -19.16 -0.47
C LYS A 440 -53.64 -18.61 0.34
N PRO A 441 -53.92 -18.07 1.54
CA PRO A 441 -52.88 -17.64 2.44
C PRO A 441 -51.95 -18.79 2.84
N GLY A 442 -50.66 -18.51 2.87
CA GLY A 442 -49.63 -19.42 3.35
C GLY A 442 -49.39 -19.26 4.85
N TYR A 443 -49.00 -20.36 5.49
CA TYR A 443 -48.62 -20.40 6.90
C TYR A 443 -47.17 -20.80 7.05
N THR A 444 -46.42 -20.09 7.88
CA THR A 444 -45.03 -20.43 8.19
C THR A 444 -44.83 -20.55 9.68
N VAL A 445 -44.14 -21.61 10.10
CA VAL A 445 -43.63 -21.77 11.45
C VAL A 445 -42.10 -21.73 11.39
N GLY A 446 -41.50 -20.74 12.02
CA GLY A 446 -40.06 -20.58 12.12
C GLY A 446 -39.58 -20.93 13.53
N LEU A 447 -38.44 -21.61 13.63
CA LEU A 447 -37.75 -21.85 14.89
C LEU A 447 -36.26 -21.65 14.70
N GLY A 448 -35.58 -20.98 15.62
CA GLY A 448 -34.18 -20.68 15.42
C GLY A 448 -33.45 -20.15 16.65
N ARG A 449 -32.16 -19.92 16.44
CA ARG A 449 -31.22 -19.39 17.43
C ARG A 449 -30.65 -18.05 16.95
N ARG A 450 -30.77 -17.03 17.80
CA ARG A 450 -30.17 -15.71 17.61
C ARG A 450 -28.67 -15.76 17.87
N ASP A 451 -27.92 -14.91 17.17
CA ASP A 451 -26.47 -14.73 17.33
C ASP A 451 -25.67 -16.06 17.29
N PHE A 452 -26.09 -17.00 16.46
CA PHE A 452 -25.49 -18.34 16.41
C PHE A 452 -24.00 -18.29 16.02
N PHE A 453 -23.63 -17.37 15.12
CA PHE A 453 -22.24 -17.11 14.74
C PHE A 453 -22.03 -15.67 14.29
N ARG A 454 -20.78 -15.20 14.36
CA ARG A 454 -20.39 -13.83 14.03
C ARG A 454 -19.43 -13.78 12.85
N VAL A 455 -19.80 -13.02 11.81
CA VAL A 455 -18.95 -12.78 10.63
C VAL A 455 -18.74 -11.28 10.46
N LYS A 456 -17.48 -10.82 10.47
CA LYS A 456 -17.12 -9.39 10.29
C LYS A 456 -17.93 -8.42 11.19
N GLN A 457 -18.12 -8.77 12.46
CA GLN A 457 -18.90 -7.98 13.46
C GLN A 457 -20.41 -7.91 13.21
N ILE A 458 -20.95 -8.72 12.29
CA ILE A 458 -22.39 -8.92 12.09
C ILE A 458 -22.76 -10.24 12.74
N ASP A 459 -23.77 -10.20 13.59
CA ASP A 459 -24.34 -11.38 14.24
C ASP A 459 -25.36 -12.02 13.28
N ILE A 460 -25.31 -13.35 13.16
CA ILE A 460 -26.12 -14.11 12.20
C ILE A 460 -27.01 -15.10 12.95
N ASN A 461 -28.31 -15.00 12.71
CA ASN A 461 -29.32 -15.88 13.26
C ASN A 461 -29.47 -17.10 12.33
N LEU A 462 -29.61 -18.30 12.90
CA LEU A 462 -29.84 -19.53 12.14
C LEU A 462 -31.17 -20.14 12.57
N GLY A 463 -32.00 -20.54 11.60
CA GLY A 463 -33.31 -21.13 11.89
C GLY A 463 -33.79 -22.11 10.84
N LEU A 464 -34.87 -22.79 11.16
CA LEU A 464 -35.63 -23.68 10.29
C LEU A 464 -37.03 -23.07 10.09
N GLU A 465 -37.45 -22.89 8.84
CA GLU A 465 -38.80 -22.46 8.48
C GLU A 465 -39.57 -23.60 7.81
N MET A 466 -40.71 -23.96 8.40
CA MET A 466 -41.69 -24.87 7.84
C MET A 466 -42.80 -24.04 7.19
N ASN A 467 -43.02 -24.17 5.89
CA ASN A 467 -44.03 -23.39 5.18
C ASN A 467 -45.08 -24.29 4.53
N TYR A 468 -46.34 -23.90 4.62
CA TYR A 468 -47.45 -24.51 3.91
C TYR A 468 -47.98 -23.53 2.87
N TYR A 469 -48.05 -23.99 1.62
CA TYR A 469 -48.56 -23.22 0.49
C TYR A 469 -49.74 -23.95 -0.16
N ASP A 470 -50.80 -23.20 -0.49
CA ASP A 470 -52.03 -23.73 -1.08
C ASP A 470 -52.46 -22.85 -2.26
N PHE A 471 -52.31 -23.39 -3.46
CA PHE A 471 -52.71 -22.80 -4.73
C PHE A 471 -53.72 -23.75 -5.38
N GLN A 472 -54.98 -23.33 -5.45
CA GLN A 472 -56.09 -24.17 -5.92
C GLN A 472 -56.45 -23.83 -7.37
N ILE A 473 -56.82 -24.80 -8.20
CA ILE A 473 -57.35 -24.54 -9.55
C ILE A 473 -58.87 -24.73 -9.56
N ASP A 474 -59.59 -23.88 -10.29
CA ASP A 474 -61.06 -23.94 -10.49
C ASP A 474 -61.55 -25.06 -11.43
N THR A 475 -60.65 -25.89 -11.98
CA THR A 475 -60.95 -26.98 -12.92
C THR A 475 -60.38 -28.33 -12.43
N THR A 476 -60.72 -29.45 -13.08
CA THR A 476 -60.43 -30.83 -12.62
C THR A 476 -58.95 -31.28 -12.62
N SER A 477 -57.99 -30.36 -12.61
CA SER A 477 -56.55 -30.66 -12.52
C SER A 477 -56.02 -30.61 -11.08
N GLU A 478 -54.83 -31.18 -10.86
CA GLU A 478 -54.21 -31.31 -9.53
C GLU A 478 -53.95 -29.95 -8.86
N ASN A 479 -54.34 -29.82 -7.59
CA ASN A 479 -54.05 -28.65 -6.76
C ASN A 479 -52.56 -28.60 -6.38
N PHE A 480 -51.99 -27.40 -6.34
CA PHE A 480 -50.63 -27.20 -5.87
C PHE A 480 -50.66 -26.93 -4.35
N GLN A 481 -50.58 -28.01 -3.58
CA GLN A 481 -50.48 -28.00 -2.12
C GLN A 481 -49.14 -28.59 -1.71
N THR A 482 -48.28 -27.79 -1.09
CA THR A 482 -46.93 -28.25 -0.74
C THR A 482 -46.49 -27.76 0.63
N LEU A 483 -45.67 -28.59 1.26
CA LEU A 483 -44.99 -28.30 2.50
C LEU A 483 -43.49 -28.14 2.21
N SER A 484 -42.90 -27.06 2.70
CA SER A 484 -41.46 -26.81 2.59
C SER A 484 -40.75 -26.73 3.93
N TYR A 485 -39.47 -27.07 3.90
CA TYR A 485 -38.55 -27.00 5.03
C TYR A 485 -37.30 -26.26 4.57
N PHE A 486 -37.11 -25.02 5.02
CA PHE A 486 -35.96 -24.19 4.66
C PHE A 486 -35.04 -23.97 5.84
N LEU A 487 -33.75 -24.22 5.65
CA LEU A 487 -32.73 -23.73 6.57
C LEU A 487 -32.44 -22.27 6.21
N ILE A 488 -32.66 -21.36 7.17
CA ILE A 488 -32.55 -19.91 6.97
C ILE A 488 -31.39 -19.33 7.77
N ALA A 489 -30.63 -18.45 7.12
CA ALA A 489 -29.73 -17.51 7.76
C ALA A 489 -30.36 -16.11 7.70
N GLN A 490 -30.54 -15.49 8.86
CA GLN A 490 -31.06 -14.14 8.97
C GLN A 490 -29.95 -13.19 9.45
N LEU A 491 -29.78 -12.11 8.70
CA LEU A 491 -28.87 -11.01 9.00
C LEU A 491 -29.71 -9.85 9.53
N ASP A 492 -29.32 -9.26 10.65
CA ASP A 492 -29.99 -8.07 11.18
C ASP A 492 -29.19 -6.81 10.78
N PRO A 493 -29.51 -6.16 9.64
CA PRO A 493 -28.82 -4.95 9.22
C PRO A 493 -29.12 -3.81 10.20
N LYS A 494 -28.10 -3.40 10.97
CA LYS A 494 -28.18 -2.32 11.97
C LYS A 494 -28.20 -0.94 11.28
N PHE A 495 -29.33 -0.54 10.70
CA PHE A 495 -29.50 0.81 10.12
C PHE A 495 -29.71 1.85 11.24
N SER A 496 -28.76 2.78 11.41
CA SER A 496 -28.82 3.85 12.42
C SER A 496 -29.64 5.07 11.95
N TRP A 497 -30.88 4.86 11.53
CA TRP A 497 -31.78 5.96 11.16
C TRP A 497 -32.64 6.40 12.34
N TYR A 498 -32.71 7.71 12.59
CA TYR A 498 -33.40 8.31 13.75
C TYR A 498 -34.92 8.05 13.80
N TRP A 499 -35.52 7.62 12.69
CA TRP A 499 -36.96 7.40 12.55
C TRP A 499 -37.40 5.94 12.77
N ILE A 500 -36.45 4.99 12.88
CA ILE A 500 -36.75 3.59 13.19
C ILE A 500 -36.94 3.47 14.71
N PRO A 501 -38.11 3.02 15.21
CA PRO A 501 -38.34 2.84 16.64
C PRO A 501 -37.31 1.89 17.26
N LYS A 502 -36.83 2.22 18.47
CA LYS A 502 -35.76 1.45 19.14
C LYS A 502 -36.14 0.00 19.46
N ASN A 503 -37.43 -0.29 19.52
CA ASN A 503 -38.02 -1.62 19.74
C ASN A 503 -38.36 -2.35 18.44
N MET A 504 -37.95 -1.85 17.27
CA MET A 504 -38.14 -2.51 15.98
C MET A 504 -36.84 -3.19 15.52
N GLU A 505 -36.94 -4.46 15.19
CA GLU A 505 -35.90 -5.29 14.57
C GLU A 505 -36.19 -5.42 13.07
N MET A 506 -35.15 -5.32 12.25
CA MET A 506 -35.23 -5.51 10.82
C MET A 506 -34.27 -6.64 10.45
N GLY A 507 -34.75 -7.62 9.70
CA GLY A 507 -33.96 -8.82 9.35
C GLY A 507 -34.07 -9.17 7.87
N LEU A 508 -32.93 -9.42 7.23
CA LEU A 508 -32.86 -9.97 5.88
C LEU A 508 -32.58 -11.47 5.97
N LYS A 509 -33.51 -12.29 5.47
CA LYS A 509 -33.41 -13.76 5.50
C LYS A 509 -33.07 -14.33 4.13
N VAL A 510 -32.22 -15.35 4.13
CA VAL A 510 -31.93 -16.19 2.96
C VAL A 510 -31.91 -17.64 3.40
N GLY A 511 -32.48 -18.54 2.59
CA GLY A 511 -32.53 -19.95 2.93
C GLY A 511 -32.70 -20.86 1.73
N ALA A 512 -32.41 -22.14 1.93
CA ALA A 512 -32.59 -23.18 0.92
C ALA A 512 -33.01 -24.49 1.58
N GLY A 513 -33.68 -25.36 0.83
CA GLY A 513 -34.20 -26.59 1.39
C GLY A 513 -35.20 -27.31 0.49
N LEU A 514 -36.00 -28.18 1.12
CA LEU A 514 -36.88 -29.13 0.44
C LEU A 514 -38.29 -28.54 0.32
N VAL A 515 -38.94 -28.79 -0.81
CA VAL A 515 -40.33 -28.42 -1.07
C VAL A 515 -41.01 -29.61 -1.73
N SER A 516 -41.78 -30.41 -1.00
CA SER A 516 -42.18 -31.74 -1.48
C SER A 516 -42.92 -31.68 -2.83
N PRO A 517 -42.48 -32.43 -3.88
CA PRO A 517 -41.35 -33.39 -3.94
C PRO A 517 -39.99 -32.84 -4.41
N GLY A 518 -39.88 -31.55 -4.72
CA GLY A 518 -38.68 -30.88 -5.19
C GLY A 518 -37.87 -30.12 -4.11
N TYR A 519 -37.22 -29.05 -4.55
CA TYR A 519 -36.36 -28.20 -3.72
C TYR A 519 -36.55 -26.72 -4.08
N GLY A 520 -36.12 -25.84 -3.19
CA GLY A 520 -36.26 -24.40 -3.41
C GLY A 520 -35.28 -23.56 -2.61
N PHE A 521 -35.30 -22.27 -2.92
CA PHE A 521 -34.67 -21.26 -2.09
C PHE A 521 -35.68 -20.17 -1.74
N THR A 522 -35.42 -19.53 -0.61
CA THR A 522 -36.22 -18.42 -0.11
C THR A 522 -35.32 -17.24 0.21
N ALA A 523 -35.82 -16.05 -0.06
CA ALA A 523 -35.21 -14.80 0.38
C ALA A 523 -36.31 -13.89 0.89
N GLY A 524 -36.06 -13.15 1.96
CA GLY A 524 -37.12 -12.36 2.58
C GLY A 524 -36.60 -11.24 3.45
N TYR A 525 -37.53 -10.41 3.86
CA TYR A 525 -37.29 -9.29 4.72
C TYR A 525 -38.35 -9.27 5.83
N SER A 526 -37.94 -8.96 7.05
CA SER A 526 -38.83 -8.87 8.20
C SER A 526 -38.61 -7.55 8.94
N ALA A 527 -39.70 -6.98 9.43
CA ALA A 527 -39.70 -5.82 10.32
C ALA A 527 -40.62 -6.13 11.50
N VAL A 528 -40.04 -6.33 12.68
CA VAL A 528 -40.71 -6.90 13.85
C VAL A 528 -40.54 -5.98 15.06
N PHE A 529 -41.65 -5.66 15.73
CA PHE A 529 -41.66 -4.91 16.98
C PHE A 529 -41.59 -5.86 18.17
N ASN A 530 -40.64 -5.61 19.07
CA ASN A 530 -40.58 -6.25 20.38
C ASN A 530 -41.54 -5.53 21.33
N LEU A 531 -42.52 -6.27 21.86
CA LEU A 531 -43.52 -5.77 22.81
C LEU A 531 -42.96 -5.79 24.24
N LEU A 532 -41.88 -5.04 24.48
CA LEU A 532 -41.25 -4.97 25.80
C LEU A 532 -42.25 -4.53 26.89
N PRO A 533 -42.22 -5.14 28.10
CA PRO A 533 -41.25 -6.13 28.58
C PRO A 533 -41.63 -7.60 28.30
N THR A 534 -42.59 -7.87 27.41
CA THR A 534 -43.01 -9.25 27.09
C THR A 534 -42.07 -9.91 26.07
N PRO A 535 -41.97 -11.25 26.06
CA PRO A 535 -41.23 -11.99 25.03
C PRO A 535 -41.91 -11.98 23.64
N LEU A 536 -43.03 -11.26 23.49
CA LEU A 536 -43.83 -11.24 22.28
C LEU A 536 -43.26 -10.28 21.25
N THR A 537 -43.33 -10.70 20.00
CA THR A 537 -42.94 -9.88 18.85
C THR A 537 -44.05 -9.89 17.82
N ILE A 538 -44.30 -8.76 17.17
CA ILE A 538 -45.29 -8.64 16.09
C ILE A 538 -44.72 -7.82 14.95
N GLY A 539 -44.92 -8.24 13.72
CA GLY A 539 -44.29 -7.59 12.58
C GLY A 539 -44.90 -7.91 11.24
N MET A 540 -44.21 -7.43 10.22
CA MET A 540 -44.48 -7.77 8.82
C MET A 540 -43.31 -8.57 8.26
N VAL A 541 -43.62 -9.49 7.37
CA VAL A 541 -42.65 -10.29 6.62
C VAL A 541 -42.97 -10.25 5.14
N THR A 542 -41.94 -10.13 4.33
CA THR A 542 -42.00 -10.38 2.89
C THR A 542 -41.10 -11.55 2.56
N GLN A 543 -41.56 -12.42 1.68
CA GLN A 543 -40.84 -13.64 1.34
C GLN A 543 -41.02 -13.96 -0.14
N PHE A 544 -39.90 -14.04 -0.84
CA PHE A 544 -39.77 -14.60 -2.16
C PHE A 544 -39.42 -16.08 -2.05
N ASN A 545 -40.11 -16.90 -2.82
CA ASN A 545 -39.86 -18.34 -2.93
C ASN A 545 -39.64 -18.69 -4.39
N TRP A 546 -38.60 -19.47 -4.65
CA TRP A 546 -38.39 -20.14 -5.93
C TRP A 546 -38.30 -21.63 -5.66
N VAL A 547 -39.05 -22.41 -6.43
CA VAL A 547 -39.16 -23.85 -6.26
C VAL A 547 -39.04 -24.54 -7.61
N ALA A 548 -38.32 -25.66 -7.64
CA ALA A 548 -38.12 -26.48 -8.82
C ALA A 548 -38.47 -27.95 -8.56
N ASN A 549 -38.81 -28.64 -9.66
CA ASN A 549 -39.00 -30.10 -9.70
C ASN A 549 -40.20 -30.60 -8.87
N ILE A 550 -41.34 -29.91 -8.98
CA ILE A 550 -42.51 -30.11 -8.10
C ILE A 550 -43.52 -31.08 -8.72
N THR A 551 -43.79 -30.96 -10.02
CA THR A 551 -44.63 -31.90 -10.79
C THR A 551 -44.10 -32.02 -12.22
N SER A 552 -44.54 -33.04 -12.98
CA SER A 552 -44.16 -33.23 -14.38
C SER A 552 -44.56 -32.08 -15.31
N ASN A 553 -45.57 -31.30 -14.93
CA ASN A 553 -46.11 -30.18 -15.70
C ASN A 553 -45.55 -28.80 -15.30
N ILE A 554 -44.91 -28.67 -14.12
CA ILE A 554 -44.32 -27.42 -13.63
C ILE A 554 -42.85 -27.67 -13.24
N GLN A 555 -41.93 -27.41 -14.17
CA GLN A 555 -40.50 -27.62 -13.96
C GLN A 555 -39.92 -26.67 -12.90
N SER A 556 -40.38 -25.42 -12.88
CA SER A 556 -40.04 -24.43 -11.86
C SER A 556 -41.12 -23.38 -11.73
N THR A 557 -41.28 -22.81 -10.54
CA THR A 557 -42.17 -21.68 -10.29
C THR A 557 -41.64 -20.78 -9.18
N ASN A 558 -42.04 -19.51 -9.18
CA ASN A 558 -41.72 -18.56 -8.13
C ASN A 558 -42.91 -17.67 -7.74
N TRP A 559 -42.88 -17.20 -6.50
CA TRP A 559 -43.83 -16.22 -6.01
C TRP A 559 -43.26 -15.36 -4.87
N SER A 560 -43.82 -14.17 -4.71
CA SER A 560 -43.60 -13.30 -3.53
C SER A 560 -44.85 -13.24 -2.68
N SER A 561 -44.66 -13.20 -1.37
CA SER A 561 -45.70 -13.11 -0.36
C SER A 561 -45.41 -11.99 0.63
N ILE A 562 -46.47 -11.40 1.18
CA ILE A 562 -46.41 -10.41 2.25
C ILE A 562 -47.36 -10.85 3.37
N GLY A 563 -46.93 -10.74 4.61
CA GLY A 563 -47.66 -11.29 5.74
C GLY A 563 -47.39 -10.61 7.06
N LEU A 564 -48.18 -11.02 8.05
CA LEU A 564 -47.95 -10.69 9.45
C LEU A 564 -47.17 -11.82 10.11
N VAL A 565 -46.23 -11.46 10.97
CA VAL A 565 -45.46 -12.40 11.78
C VAL A 565 -45.69 -12.11 13.26
N PHE A 566 -45.92 -13.16 14.01
CA PHE A 566 -46.00 -13.17 15.46
C PHE A 566 -44.87 -14.06 15.96
N GLY A 567 -44.17 -13.65 17.01
CA GLY A 567 -43.03 -14.40 17.52
C GLY A 567 -42.92 -14.35 19.03
N PHE A 568 -42.21 -15.33 19.55
CA PHE A 568 -41.87 -15.48 20.95
C PHE A 568 -40.35 -15.65 21.05
N ASN A 569 -39.71 -14.79 21.83
CA ASN A 569 -38.31 -14.91 22.19
C ASN A 569 -38.20 -15.64 23.55
N PHE A 570 -37.21 -16.51 23.72
CA PHE A 570 -37.02 -17.27 24.95
C PHE A 570 -35.54 -17.31 25.37
N GLU A 571 -35.29 -17.18 26.67
CA GLU A 571 -34.00 -17.49 27.29
C GLU A 571 -33.73 -19.00 27.24
N ASP A 572 -32.46 -19.37 26.98
CA ASP A 572 -31.84 -20.71 26.76
C ASP A 572 -32.38 -21.87 27.67
N LYS A 573 -33.67 -22.24 27.55
CA LYS A 573 -34.33 -23.34 28.29
C LYS A 573 -35.14 -24.28 27.39
N LEU A 574 -34.92 -24.27 26.08
CA LEU A 574 -35.40 -25.35 25.21
C LEU A 574 -34.43 -26.54 25.26
N PRO A 575 -34.90 -27.79 25.42
CA PRO A 575 -34.03 -28.95 25.56
C PRO A 575 -33.19 -29.14 24.29
N SER A 576 -31.94 -29.57 24.49
CA SER A 576 -30.99 -29.97 23.45
C SER A 576 -31.61 -30.94 22.44
N ILE A 577 -32.12 -30.42 21.33
CA ILE A 577 -32.54 -31.19 20.14
C ILE A 577 -31.77 -30.72 18.89
N PHE A 578 -30.74 -29.87 19.06
CA PHE A 578 -29.77 -29.53 18.02
C PHE A 578 -28.38 -30.03 18.36
#